data_AF-A0A1C5EZA3-F1
#
_entry.id   AF-A0A1C5EZA3-F1
#
_cell.length_a   1.000
_cell.length_b   1.000
_cell.length_c   1.000
_cell.angle_alpha   90.00
_cell.angle_beta   90.00
_cell.angle_gamma   90.00
#
_symmetry.space_group_name_H-M   'P 1'
#
loop_
_entity.id
_entity.type
_entity.pdbx_description
1 polymer ?
#
loop_
_entity_poly.entity_id
_entity_poly.type
_entity_poly.pdbx_seq_one_letter_code
_entity_poly.pdbx_strand_id
1 'polypeptide(L)'
;MTSRRVGERACCARQRVLVDDMVAAEIAGHEWETCMCGCGRSASHLVPTLRDAAEGHPAAFHALDDHIFIQSNLQPPAPAVCAVLMAIWFASPPRQATREALLWTLSAVLGCEEGERPGHTLYAECAAIIRTGIDLARHERTADPTSLAAAYAADILEALG
;
A
#
# COMPACT_ATOMS: atom_id res chain seq x y z
N MET A 1 -31.94 33.69 5.61
CA MET A 1 -31.96 32.37 4.94
C MET A 1 -30.60 31.71 5.14
N THR A 2 -30.43 31.04 6.28
CA THR A 2 -29.22 30.32 6.69
C THR A 2 -29.66 28.90 6.95
N SER A 3 -29.26 27.95 6.10
CA SER A 3 -29.10 26.53 6.45
C SER A 3 -28.63 25.78 5.20
N ARG A 4 -27.34 25.51 5.12
CA ARG A 4 -26.73 24.36 4.41
C ARG A 4 -25.26 24.30 4.86
N ARG A 5 -24.78 23.08 5.09
CA ARG A 5 -23.37 22.65 5.37
C ARG A 5 -22.88 22.55 6.82
N VAL A 6 -23.71 22.06 7.75
CA VAL A 6 -23.20 21.46 9.01
C VAL A 6 -23.05 19.93 8.89
N GLY A 7 -23.79 19.27 7.99
CA GLY A 7 -23.78 17.79 7.83
C GLY A 7 -22.61 17.20 7.01
N GLU A 8 -22.16 17.87 5.94
CA GLU A 8 -21.11 17.32 5.05
C GLU A 8 -19.73 17.23 5.72
N ARG A 9 -19.40 18.18 6.61
CA ARG A 9 -18.13 18.21 7.32
C ARG A 9 -18.02 17.11 8.38
N ALA A 10 -19.11 16.80 9.08
CA ALA A 10 -19.14 15.75 10.10
C ALA A 10 -19.08 14.34 9.48
N CYS A 11 -19.70 14.13 8.32
CA CYS A 11 -19.60 12.88 7.57
C CYS A 11 -18.17 12.65 7.06
N CYS A 12 -17.56 13.67 6.44
CA CYS A 12 -16.18 13.61 5.96
C CYS A 12 -15.16 13.40 7.09
N ALA A 13 -15.35 14.06 8.24
CA ALA A 13 -14.50 13.85 9.42
C ALA A 13 -14.66 12.45 10.02
N ARG A 14 -15.89 11.92 10.11
CA ARG A 14 -16.14 10.56 10.62
C ARG A 14 -15.59 9.49 9.67
N GLN A 15 -15.76 9.67 8.36
CA GLN A 15 -15.17 8.81 7.34
C GLN A 15 -13.65 8.79 7.47
N ARG A 16 -13.02 9.96 7.63
CA ARG A 16 -11.56 10.08 7.81
C ARG A 16 -11.06 9.37 9.07
N VAL A 17 -11.76 9.50 10.20
CA VAL A 17 -11.38 8.81 11.45
C VAL A 17 -11.44 7.28 11.28
N LEU A 18 -12.48 6.75 10.64
CA LEU A 18 -12.59 5.30 10.40
C LEU A 18 -11.53 4.76 9.43
N VAL A 19 -11.12 5.59 8.47
CA VAL A 19 -10.04 5.30 7.53
C VAL A 19 -8.70 5.23 8.24
N ASP A 20 -8.41 6.21 9.09
CA ASP A 20 -7.21 6.25 9.91
C ASP A 20 -7.18 5.07 10.90
N ASP A 21 -8.33 4.67 11.46
CA ASP A 21 -8.45 3.53 12.37
C ASP A 21 -8.18 2.18 11.67
N MET A 22 -8.61 2.00 10.42
CA MET A 22 -8.37 0.75 9.67
C MET A 22 -6.89 0.56 9.36
N VAL A 23 -6.22 1.61 8.88
CA VAL A 23 -4.77 1.52 8.58
C VAL A 23 -3.96 1.36 9.87
N ALA A 24 -4.35 2.05 10.95
CA ALA A 24 -3.70 1.88 12.25
C ALA A 24 -3.88 0.45 12.81
N ALA A 25 -5.06 -0.14 12.67
CA ALA A 25 -5.33 -1.52 13.06
C ALA A 25 -4.50 -2.51 12.23
N GLU A 26 -4.41 -2.30 10.92
CA GLU A 26 -3.58 -3.13 10.04
C GLU A 26 -2.10 -3.06 10.46
N ILE A 27 -1.56 -1.85 10.69
CA ILE A 27 -0.20 -1.69 11.22
C ILE A 27 -0.05 -2.42 12.55
N ALA A 28 -0.99 -2.31 13.48
CA ALA A 28 -0.89 -2.98 14.78
C ALA A 28 -0.99 -4.52 14.70
N GLY A 29 -1.53 -5.07 13.60
CA GLY A 29 -1.77 -6.50 13.42
C GLY A 29 -0.53 -7.33 13.04
N HIS A 30 0.58 -6.68 12.71
CA HIS A 30 1.80 -7.37 12.26
C HIS A 30 2.91 -7.37 13.32
N GLU A 31 3.68 -8.46 13.37
CA GLU A 31 4.83 -8.64 14.27
C GLU A 31 6.10 -7.96 13.70
N TRP A 32 6.17 -6.64 13.81
CA TRP A 32 7.28 -5.85 13.26
C TRP A 32 8.60 -6.06 13.98
N GLU A 33 8.56 -6.27 15.30
CA GLU A 33 9.77 -6.29 16.13
C GLU A 33 10.66 -7.49 15.79
N THR A 34 10.04 -8.64 15.54
CA THR A 34 10.73 -9.91 15.25
C THR A 34 11.02 -10.11 13.77
N CYS A 35 10.40 -9.33 12.89
CA CYS A 35 10.65 -9.37 11.45
C CYS A 35 11.93 -8.60 11.12
N MET A 36 12.93 -9.26 10.51
CA MET A 36 14.13 -8.58 10.03
C MET A 36 13.87 -7.89 8.69
N CYS A 37 14.21 -6.61 8.59
CA CYS A 37 14.19 -5.85 7.34
C CYS A 37 15.49 -6.07 6.55
N GLY A 38 15.44 -5.94 5.23
CA GLY A 38 16.60 -6.08 4.35
C GLY A 38 17.77 -5.14 4.68
N CYS A 39 17.51 -4.02 5.36
CA CYS A 39 18.55 -3.11 5.85
C CYS A 39 19.28 -3.60 7.13
N GLY A 40 18.95 -4.80 7.63
CA GLY A 40 19.58 -5.40 8.82
C GLY A 40 19.01 -4.94 10.16
N ARG A 41 17.96 -4.12 10.17
CA ARG A 41 17.23 -3.68 11.37
C ARG A 41 15.94 -4.46 11.55
N SER A 42 15.39 -4.46 12.76
CA SER A 42 14.00 -4.86 12.99
C SER A 42 13.05 -4.01 12.14
N ALA A 43 12.00 -4.62 11.57
CA ALA A 43 11.02 -3.96 10.72
C ALA A 43 10.15 -2.94 11.47
N SER A 44 10.21 -2.89 12.80
CA SER A 44 9.57 -1.83 13.61
C SER A 44 9.96 -0.42 13.17
N HIS A 45 11.14 -0.24 12.57
CA HIS A 45 11.55 1.06 12.05
C HIS A 45 10.77 1.54 10.81
N LEU A 46 10.00 0.66 10.15
CA LEU A 46 9.14 1.01 9.02
C LEU A 46 7.81 1.62 9.47
N VAL A 47 7.40 1.39 10.73
CA VAL A 47 6.11 1.85 11.26
C VAL A 47 5.91 3.37 11.10
N PRO A 48 6.89 4.25 11.40
CA PRO A 48 6.76 5.68 11.12
C PRO A 48 6.53 5.98 9.63
N THR A 49 7.30 5.35 8.74
CA THR A 49 7.14 5.51 7.27
C THR A 49 5.76 5.08 6.80
N LEU A 50 5.21 3.97 7.33
CA LEU A 50 3.88 3.49 7.00
C LEU A 50 2.78 4.45 7.48
N ARG A 51 2.98 5.12 8.61
CA ARG A 51 2.08 6.19 9.08
C ARG A 51 2.15 7.40 8.18
N ASP A 52 3.35 7.82 7.77
CA ASP A 52 3.51 8.93 6.81
C ASP A 52 2.83 8.62 5.47
N ALA A 53 2.91 7.36 5.01
CA ALA A 53 2.19 6.90 3.82
C ALA A 53 0.67 6.98 3.99
N ALA A 54 0.16 6.57 5.16
CA ALA A 54 -1.27 6.67 5.51
C ALA A 54 -1.76 8.13 5.56
N GLU A 55 -0.92 9.06 6.01
CA GLU A 55 -1.20 10.50 6.00
C GLU A 55 -1.13 11.11 4.58
N GLY A 56 -0.69 10.32 3.60
CA GLY A 56 -0.71 10.64 2.19
C GLY A 56 0.58 11.28 1.67
N HIS A 57 1.71 11.10 2.35
CA HIS A 57 3.01 11.60 1.90
C HIS A 57 3.60 10.70 0.80
N PRO A 58 3.70 11.15 -0.47
CA PRO A 58 4.16 10.29 -1.57
C PRO A 58 5.59 9.78 -1.38
N ALA A 59 6.46 10.59 -0.76
CA ALA A 59 7.85 10.21 -0.47
C ALA A 59 7.96 9.00 0.47
N ALA A 60 6.95 8.76 1.31
CA ALA A 60 6.94 7.61 2.22
C ALA A 60 6.85 6.27 1.47
N PHE A 61 6.12 6.23 0.34
CA PHE A 61 6.01 5.04 -0.50
C PHE A 61 7.35 4.72 -1.20
N HIS A 62 8.04 5.73 -1.69
CA HIS A 62 9.39 5.58 -2.26
C HIS A 62 10.42 5.21 -1.20
N ALA A 63 10.26 5.69 0.05
CA ALA A 63 11.13 5.31 1.16
C ALA A 63 10.95 3.86 1.63
N LEU A 64 10.00 3.09 1.08
CA LEU A 64 9.91 1.64 1.30
C LEU A 64 10.83 0.86 0.35
N ASP A 65 11.31 1.49 -0.72
CA ASP A 65 12.40 0.96 -1.54
C ASP A 65 13.63 0.69 -0.67
N ASP A 66 14.45 -0.29 -1.04
CA ASP A 66 15.55 -0.85 -0.25
C ASP A 66 15.16 -1.47 1.11
N HIS A 67 13.87 -1.49 1.48
CA HIS A 67 13.38 -2.10 2.71
C HIS A 67 12.51 -3.33 2.49
N ILE A 68 11.61 -3.26 1.50
CA ILE A 68 10.68 -4.35 1.17
C ILE A 68 11.11 -5.11 -0.09
N PHE A 69 11.96 -4.51 -0.93
CA PHE A 69 12.69 -5.18 -2.00
C PHE A 69 14.08 -4.55 -2.10
N ILE A 70 15.09 -5.38 -2.37
CA ILE A 70 16.49 -4.93 -2.59
C ILE A 70 16.94 -5.58 -3.88
N GLN A 71 17.34 -4.79 -4.87
CA GLN A 71 17.79 -5.29 -6.18
C GLN A 71 16.82 -6.34 -6.77
N SER A 72 15.53 -6.00 -6.79
CA SER A 72 14.44 -6.87 -7.24
C SER A 72 14.21 -8.15 -6.43
N ASN A 73 14.79 -8.30 -5.24
CA ASN A 73 14.53 -9.42 -4.34
C ASN A 73 13.64 -9.00 -3.17
N LEU A 74 12.48 -9.64 -3.02
CA LEU A 74 11.56 -9.37 -1.91
C LEU A 74 12.21 -9.66 -0.56
N GLN A 75 12.01 -8.74 0.37
CA GLN A 75 12.53 -8.82 1.73
C GLN A 75 11.44 -9.29 2.70
N PRO A 76 11.82 -9.84 3.87
CA PRO A 76 10.86 -10.39 4.81
C PRO A 76 9.68 -9.49 5.20
N PRO A 77 9.79 -8.14 5.32
CA PRO A 77 8.63 -7.31 5.67
C PRO A 77 7.63 -7.07 4.52
N ALA A 78 7.94 -7.49 3.28
CA ALA A 78 7.13 -7.15 2.11
C ALA A 78 5.63 -7.52 2.24
N PRO A 79 5.25 -8.74 2.68
CA PRO A 79 3.83 -9.08 2.79
C PRO A 79 3.07 -8.20 3.79
N ALA A 80 3.65 -7.92 4.95
CA ALA A 80 3.05 -7.04 5.96
C ALA A 80 2.88 -5.61 5.45
N VAL A 81 3.90 -5.10 4.72
CA VAL A 81 3.81 -3.79 4.09
C VAL A 81 2.76 -3.77 2.99
N CYS A 82 2.66 -4.80 2.14
CA CYS A 82 1.60 -4.92 1.14
C CYS A 82 0.21 -4.86 1.77
N ALA A 83 0.00 -5.53 2.91
CA ALA A 83 -1.28 -5.51 3.61
C ALA A 83 -1.65 -4.09 4.06
N VAL A 84 -0.70 -3.34 4.64
CA VAL A 84 -0.88 -1.94 5.02
C VAL A 84 -1.15 -1.04 3.80
N LEU A 85 -0.41 -1.22 2.70
CA LEU A 85 -0.62 -0.45 1.47
C LEU A 85 -1.99 -0.72 0.85
N MET A 86 -2.47 -1.97 0.88
CA MET A 86 -3.81 -2.31 0.45
C MET A 86 -4.87 -1.68 1.36
N ALA A 87 -4.66 -1.68 2.68
CA ALA A 87 -5.55 -0.96 3.61
C ALA A 87 -5.61 0.53 3.28
N ILE A 88 -4.48 1.19 2.99
CA ILE A 88 -4.44 2.59 2.55
C ILE A 88 -5.26 2.78 1.27
N TRP A 89 -5.11 1.90 0.28
CA TRP A 89 -5.86 1.99 -0.98
C TRP A 89 -7.38 1.85 -0.78
N PHE A 90 -7.81 0.91 0.07
CA PHE A 90 -9.22 0.69 0.39
C PHE A 90 -9.84 1.83 1.20
N ALA A 91 -9.06 2.49 2.07
CA ALA A 91 -9.60 3.45 3.03
C ALA A 91 -10.14 4.70 2.32
N SER A 92 -9.44 5.24 1.33
CA SER A 92 -9.98 6.24 0.39
C SER A 92 -9.00 6.47 -0.76
N PRO A 93 -9.47 6.90 -1.95
CA PRO A 93 -8.59 7.19 -3.06
C PRO A 93 -7.61 8.30 -2.65
N PRO A 94 -6.29 8.03 -2.63
CA PRO A 94 -5.32 9.04 -2.29
C PRO A 94 -5.40 10.21 -3.28
N ARG A 95 -4.87 11.38 -2.90
CA ARG A 95 -4.58 12.46 -3.87
C ARG A 95 -3.71 11.89 -4.99
N GLN A 96 -3.80 12.45 -6.20
CA GLN A 96 -3.18 11.87 -7.40
C GLN A 96 -1.72 11.43 -7.19
N ALA A 97 -0.84 12.30 -6.69
CA ALA A 97 0.57 11.96 -6.45
C ALA A 97 0.77 10.80 -5.46
N THR A 98 -0.03 10.75 -4.39
CA THR A 98 0.00 9.66 -3.41
C THR A 98 -0.50 8.35 -4.02
N ARG A 99 -1.49 8.44 -4.92
CA ARG A 99 -2.06 7.28 -5.60
C ARG A 99 -1.06 6.68 -6.60
N GLU A 100 -0.40 7.53 -7.38
CA GLU A 100 0.68 7.11 -8.28
C GLU A 100 1.81 6.43 -7.51
N ALA A 101 2.24 7.01 -6.38
CA ALA A 101 3.29 6.41 -5.55
C ALA A 101 2.86 5.06 -4.94
N LEU A 102 1.62 4.94 -4.46
CA LEU A 102 1.08 3.68 -3.95
C LEU A 102 1.08 2.58 -5.02
N LEU A 103 0.55 2.90 -6.21
CA LEU A 103 0.46 1.93 -7.31
C LEU A 103 1.82 1.56 -7.86
N TRP A 104 2.74 2.51 -7.95
CA TRP A 104 4.14 2.25 -8.26
C TRP A 104 4.74 1.23 -7.29
N THR A 105 4.57 1.41 -5.98
CA THR A 105 5.14 0.48 -4.99
C THR A 105 4.55 -0.93 -5.13
N LEU A 106 3.22 -1.05 -5.32
CA LEU A 106 2.58 -2.35 -5.51
C LEU A 106 3.00 -3.03 -6.82
N SER A 107 3.13 -2.27 -7.91
CA SER A 107 3.66 -2.77 -9.19
C SER A 107 5.12 -3.24 -9.02
N ALA A 108 5.96 -2.45 -8.35
CA ALA A 108 7.36 -2.81 -8.10
C ALA A 108 7.50 -4.10 -7.31
N VAL A 109 6.68 -4.32 -6.27
CA VAL A 109 6.64 -5.58 -5.52
C VAL A 109 6.31 -6.77 -6.44
N LEU A 110 5.33 -6.62 -7.33
CA LEU A 110 4.93 -7.67 -8.27
C LEU A 110 5.92 -7.87 -9.42
N GLY A 111 6.81 -6.91 -9.66
CA GLY A 111 7.93 -7.03 -10.60
C GLY A 111 9.20 -7.66 -10.00
N CYS A 112 9.21 -7.96 -8.71
CA CYS A 112 10.35 -8.58 -8.04
C CYS A 112 10.42 -10.10 -8.25
N GLU A 113 11.63 -10.65 -8.15
CA GLU A 113 11.88 -12.08 -8.03
C GLU A 113 11.38 -12.64 -6.68
N GLU A 114 11.25 -13.97 -6.60
CA GLU A 114 10.82 -14.63 -5.37
C GLU A 114 11.79 -14.36 -4.22
N GLY A 115 11.27 -13.89 -3.09
CA GLY A 115 11.97 -13.97 -1.81
C GLY A 115 11.53 -15.21 -1.04
N GLU A 116 12.44 -15.84 -0.30
CA GLU A 116 12.15 -17.08 0.44
C GLU A 116 11.90 -16.84 1.94
N ARG A 117 10.85 -17.49 2.46
CA ARG A 117 10.64 -17.78 3.90
C ARG A 117 10.37 -19.27 4.09
N PRO A 118 10.60 -19.84 5.29
CA PRO A 118 10.27 -21.24 5.54
C PRO A 118 8.77 -21.53 5.26
N GLY A 119 8.50 -22.34 4.25
CA GLY A 119 7.16 -22.85 3.92
C GLY A 119 6.32 -22.01 2.95
N HIS A 120 6.73 -20.79 2.59
CA HIS A 120 5.99 -19.89 1.68
C HIS A 120 6.95 -18.97 0.92
N THR A 121 6.60 -18.60 -0.33
CA THR A 121 7.33 -17.55 -1.06
C THR A 121 6.73 -16.18 -0.71
N LEU A 122 7.61 -15.21 -0.44
CA LEU A 122 7.21 -13.83 -0.16
C LEU A 122 6.39 -13.25 -1.31
N TYR A 123 6.73 -13.64 -2.55
CA TYR A 123 5.98 -13.26 -3.74
C TYR A 123 4.53 -13.76 -3.70
N ALA A 124 4.31 -15.04 -3.41
CA ALA A 124 2.96 -15.61 -3.39
C ALA A 124 2.08 -14.94 -2.32
N GLU A 125 2.64 -14.62 -1.15
CA GLU A 125 1.93 -13.88 -0.11
C GLU A 125 1.58 -12.45 -0.55
N CYS A 126 2.56 -11.70 -1.09
CA CYS A 126 2.32 -10.35 -1.59
C CYS A 126 1.26 -10.35 -2.71
N ALA A 127 1.38 -11.26 -3.68
CA ALA A 127 0.43 -11.39 -4.78
C ALA A 127 -0.98 -11.76 -4.30
N ALA A 128 -1.11 -12.64 -3.31
CA ALA A 128 -2.39 -12.98 -2.71
C ALA A 128 -3.05 -11.76 -2.05
N ILE A 129 -2.28 -10.97 -1.31
CA ILE A 129 -2.74 -9.74 -0.65
C ILE A 129 -3.17 -8.71 -1.68
N ILE A 130 -2.35 -8.41 -2.69
CA ILE A 130 -2.65 -7.39 -3.71
C ILE A 130 -3.87 -7.78 -4.55
N ARG A 131 -4.05 -9.08 -4.83
CA ARG A 131 -5.21 -9.61 -5.57
C ARG A 131 -6.55 -9.29 -4.90
N THR A 132 -6.58 -9.01 -3.59
CA THR A 132 -7.81 -8.58 -2.91
C THR A 132 -8.37 -7.25 -3.46
N GLY A 133 -7.52 -6.39 -4.01
CA GLY A 133 -7.91 -5.10 -4.61
C GLY A 133 -7.95 -5.10 -6.14
N ILE A 134 -8.06 -6.26 -6.79
CA ILE A 134 -8.00 -6.35 -8.26
C ILE A 134 -9.05 -5.47 -8.97
N ASP A 135 -10.23 -5.29 -8.39
CA ASP A 135 -11.27 -4.42 -8.96
C ASP A 135 -10.93 -2.94 -8.86
N LEU A 136 -10.17 -2.52 -7.83
CA LEU A 136 -9.63 -1.17 -7.74
C LEU A 136 -8.61 -0.91 -8.85
N ALA A 137 -7.73 -1.88 -9.12
CA ALA A 137 -6.77 -1.78 -10.23
C ALA A 137 -7.48 -1.67 -11.59
N ARG A 138 -8.53 -2.49 -11.82
CA ARG A 138 -9.36 -2.40 -13.03
C ARG A 138 -10.00 -1.03 -13.19
N HIS A 139 -10.60 -0.51 -12.11
CA HIS A 139 -11.22 0.81 -12.11
C HIS A 139 -10.19 1.90 -12.46
N GLU A 140 -9.02 1.88 -11.79
CA GLU A 140 -7.97 2.88 -12.02
C GLU A 140 -7.49 2.90 -13.47
N ARG A 141 -7.25 1.72 -14.07
CA ARG A 141 -6.84 1.59 -15.48
C ARG A 141 -7.82 2.24 -16.45
N THR A 142 -9.12 2.20 -16.14
CA THR A 142 -10.18 2.73 -17.01
C THR A 142 -10.52 4.20 -16.76
N ALA A 143 -10.23 4.73 -15.56
CA ALA A 143 -10.66 6.06 -15.15
C ALA A 143 -9.92 7.17 -15.90
N ASP A 144 -8.60 7.05 -16.05
CA ASP A 144 -7.76 7.90 -16.90
C ASP A 144 -6.62 7.06 -17.51
N PRO A 145 -6.85 6.45 -18.69
CA PRO A 145 -5.90 5.55 -19.32
C PRO A 145 -4.55 6.16 -19.67
N THR A 146 -4.43 7.50 -19.65
CA THR A 146 -3.18 8.20 -19.98
C THR A 146 -2.33 8.53 -18.76
N SER A 147 -2.87 8.31 -17.55
CA SER A 147 -2.18 8.58 -16.30
C SER A 147 -1.12 7.52 -15.98
N LEU A 148 -0.11 7.92 -15.19
CA LEU A 148 0.86 6.96 -14.63
C LEU A 148 0.18 5.94 -13.71
N ALA A 149 -0.83 6.36 -12.95
CA ALA A 149 -1.62 5.47 -12.11
C ALA A 149 -2.27 4.34 -12.94
N ALA A 150 -2.80 4.65 -14.13
CA ALA A 150 -3.36 3.64 -15.02
C ALA A 150 -2.30 2.70 -15.61
N ALA A 151 -1.09 3.20 -15.88
CA ALA A 151 0.03 2.37 -16.31
C ALA A 151 0.43 1.36 -15.22
N TYR A 152 0.66 1.80 -13.98
CA TYR A 152 0.97 0.90 -12.87
C TYR A 152 -0.16 -0.07 -12.55
N ALA A 153 -1.42 0.37 -12.66
CA ALA A 153 -2.56 -0.52 -12.52
C ALA A 153 -2.61 -1.59 -13.62
N ALA A 154 -2.18 -1.27 -14.84
CA ALA A 154 -2.05 -2.25 -15.92
C ALA A 154 -0.96 -3.29 -15.60
N ASP A 155 0.21 -2.86 -15.10
CA ASP A 155 1.29 -3.76 -14.69
C ASP A 155 0.84 -4.73 -13.58
N ILE A 156 0.11 -4.22 -12.57
CA ILE A 156 -0.46 -5.03 -11.49
C ILE A 156 -1.41 -6.10 -12.05
N LEU A 157 -2.28 -5.72 -12.99
CA LEU A 157 -3.22 -6.65 -13.60
C LEU A 157 -2.51 -7.71 -14.45
N GLU A 158 -1.47 -7.32 -15.19
CA GLU A 158 -0.67 -8.25 -15.99
C GLU A 158 0.05 -9.27 -15.09
N ALA A 159 0.66 -8.83 -13.99
CA ALA A 159 1.39 -9.70 -13.08
C ALA A 159 0.48 -10.69 -12.31
N LEU A 160 -0.80 -10.37 -12.12
CA LEU A 160 -1.73 -11.19 -11.33
C LEU A 160 -2.57 -12.17 -12.14
N GLY A 161 -2.62 -12.02 -13.47
CA GLY A 161 -3.45 -12.80 -14.41
C GLY A 161 -4.92 -12.40 -14.44
#